data_AF-A0A7S0SGG1-F1
#
_entry.id   AF-A0A7S0SGG1-F1
#
_cell.length_a   1.000
_cell.length_b   1.000
_cell.length_c   1.000
_cell.angle_alpha   90.00
_cell.angle_beta   90.00
_cell.angle_gamma   90.00
#
_symmetry.space_group_name_H-M   'P 1'
#
loop_
_entity.id
_entity.type
_entity.pdbx_description
1 polymer ?
#
loop_
_entity_poly.entity_id
_entity_poly.type
_entity_poly.pdbx_seq_one_letter_code
_entity_poly.pdbx_strand_id
1 'polypeptide(L)'
;TARGYHDVRGAHLDVPFEIVDRRKVHAGGQPHGPYAVTVTVTTPGFSRTVNRSFDAPGVYALKTEIPNWRARGHVTIRISDESKLFAEDSYGVSFHMRFYRVLKWILVVPFMLMTTALVQMTQEGNALPTFATQFRGG
;
A
#
# COMPACT_ATOMS: atom_id res chain seq x y z
N THR A 1 -0.72 -14.59 19.95
CA THR A 1 -0.72 -13.93 18.63
C THR A 1 -1.17 -12.49 18.81
N ALA A 2 -0.27 -11.53 18.70
CA ALA A 2 -0.61 -10.12 18.88
C ALA A 2 -1.29 -9.61 17.59
N ARG A 3 -2.54 -9.15 17.69
CA ARG A 3 -3.20 -8.38 16.63
C ARG A 3 -2.54 -7.00 16.59
N GLY A 4 -1.66 -6.78 15.62
CA GLY A 4 -0.99 -5.50 15.38
C GLY A 4 -1.50 -4.84 14.10
N TYR A 5 -1.61 -3.51 14.10
CA TYR A 5 -1.83 -2.76 12.87
C TYR A 5 -0.52 -2.72 12.07
N HIS A 6 -0.51 -3.27 10.86
CA HIS A 6 0.66 -3.29 9.99
C HIS A 6 0.45 -2.33 8.81
N ASP A 7 1.22 -1.23 8.78
CA ASP A 7 1.24 -0.28 7.64
C ASP A 7 2.23 -0.79 6.58
N VAL A 8 1.71 -1.31 5.46
CA VAL A 8 2.51 -1.78 4.32
C VAL A 8 2.57 -0.69 3.26
N ARG A 9 3.77 -0.32 2.84
CA ARG A 9 4.01 0.72 1.83
C ARG A 9 4.30 0.09 0.47
N GLY A 10 3.59 0.51 -0.57
CA GLY A 10 3.91 0.13 -1.95
C GLY A 10 2.69 0.06 -2.85
N ALA A 11 2.88 -0.47 -4.07
CA ALA A 11 1.81 -0.87 -4.98
C ALA A 11 1.35 -2.33 -4.77
N HIS A 12 1.93 -2.99 -3.76
CA HIS A 12 1.66 -4.38 -3.44
C HIS A 12 1.50 -4.55 -1.94
N LEU A 13 0.71 -5.56 -1.57
CA LEU A 13 0.55 -6.04 -0.21
C LEU A 13 1.08 -7.46 -0.15
N ASP A 14 2.00 -7.72 0.77
CA ASP A 14 2.36 -9.09 1.13
C ASP A 14 1.36 -9.57 2.18
N VAL A 15 0.60 -10.61 1.82
CA VAL A 15 -0.43 -11.23 2.67
C VAL A 15 0.19 -12.44 3.37
N PRO A 16 0.55 -12.33 4.66
CA PRO A 16 1.08 -13.45 5.42
C PRO A 16 -0.04 -14.41 5.83
N PHE A 17 0.24 -15.71 5.78
CA PHE A 17 -0.65 -16.75 6.27
C PHE A 17 0.16 -17.98 6.71
N GLU A 18 -0.47 -18.83 7.52
CA GLU A 18 0.11 -20.08 8.00
C GLU A 18 -0.80 -21.24 7.57
N ILE A 19 -0.22 -22.20 6.86
CA ILE A 19 -0.87 -23.47 6.54
C ILE A 19 -0.61 -24.41 7.71
N VAL A 20 -1.66 -24.76 8.46
CA VAL A 20 -1.58 -25.68 9.59
C VAL A 20 -2.27 -26.98 9.23
N ASP A 21 -1.50 -28.07 9.08
CA ASP A 21 -2.06 -29.42 8.97
C ASP A 21 -1.60 -30.27 10.17
N ARG A 22 -2.56 -30.64 11.04
CA ARG A 22 -2.33 -31.50 12.22
C ARG A 22 -2.87 -32.92 12.02
N ARG A 23 -3.30 -33.27 10.81
CA ARG A 23 -3.82 -34.61 10.54
C ARG A 23 -2.71 -35.64 10.69
N LYS A 24 -3.07 -36.81 11.20
CA LYS A 24 -2.12 -37.92 11.31
C LYS A 24 -1.70 -38.33 9.91
N VAL A 25 -0.42 -38.12 9.60
CA VAL A 25 0.23 -38.76 8.47
C VAL A 25 0.54 -40.19 8.94
N HIS A 26 0.08 -41.20 8.21
CA HIS A 26 0.44 -42.58 8.53
C HIS A 26 1.96 -42.72 8.49
N ALA A 27 2.56 -43.56 9.33
CA ALA A 27 4.01 -43.66 9.46
C ALA A 27 4.68 -43.87 8.09
N GLY A 28 5.50 -42.90 7.65
CA GLY A 28 6.14 -42.88 6.31
C GLY A 28 5.34 -42.21 5.18
N GLY A 29 4.18 -41.61 5.48
CA GLY A 29 3.34 -40.92 4.50
C GLY A 29 3.85 -39.53 4.12
N GLN A 30 3.51 -39.10 2.91
CA GLN A 30 3.69 -37.72 2.44
C GLN A 30 2.72 -36.78 3.20
N PRO A 31 3.02 -35.48 3.33
CA PRO A 31 2.03 -34.48 3.74
C PRO A 31 0.79 -34.58 2.85
N HIS A 32 -0.39 -34.25 3.38
CA HIS A 32 -1.66 -34.24 2.62
C HIS A 32 -1.75 -33.13 1.55
N GLY A 33 -0.61 -32.50 1.23
CA GLY A 33 -0.50 -31.53 0.15
C GLY A 33 -0.60 -32.22 -1.22
N PRO A 34 -0.73 -31.45 -2.30
CA PRO A 34 -0.52 -30.00 -2.36
C PRO A 34 -1.70 -29.16 -1.83
N TYR A 35 -1.38 -28.02 -1.20
CA TYR A 35 -2.33 -27.02 -0.72
C TYR A 35 -2.47 -25.90 -1.75
N ALA A 36 -3.61 -25.82 -2.41
CA ALA A 36 -3.95 -24.71 -3.28
C ALA A 36 -4.46 -23.53 -2.44
N VAL A 37 -3.70 -22.45 -2.44
CA VAL A 37 -4.01 -21.20 -1.73
C VAL A 37 -4.43 -20.14 -2.74
N THR A 38 -5.58 -19.53 -2.48
CA THR A 38 -6.14 -18.43 -3.26
C THR A 38 -6.29 -17.21 -2.35
N VAL A 39 -5.56 -16.15 -2.68
CA VAL A 39 -5.67 -14.86 -1.98
C VAL A 39 -6.41 -13.87 -2.86
N THR A 40 -7.51 -13.34 -2.36
CA THR A 40 -8.34 -12.35 -3.07
C THR A 40 -8.37 -11.06 -2.28
N VAL A 41 -8.01 -9.95 -2.92
CA VAL A 41 -8.19 -8.59 -2.38
C VAL A 41 -9.39 -7.97 -3.07
N THR A 42 -10.39 -7.59 -2.28
CA THR A 42 -11.66 -7.03 -2.77
C THR A 42 -11.91 -5.66 -2.16
N THR A 43 -12.12 -4.66 -3.01
CA THR A 43 -12.56 -3.31 -2.65
C THR A 43 -13.64 -2.84 -3.65
N PRO A 44 -14.42 -1.80 -3.33
CA PRO A 44 -15.35 -1.23 -4.31
C PRO A 44 -14.62 -0.84 -5.61
N GLY A 45 -15.00 -1.46 -6.72
CA GLY A 45 -14.42 -1.22 -8.05
C GLY A 45 -13.07 -1.90 -8.32
N PHE A 46 -12.58 -2.78 -7.45
CA PHE A 46 -11.33 -3.52 -7.66
C PHE A 46 -11.35 -4.88 -6.99
N SER A 47 -10.98 -5.91 -7.75
CA SER A 47 -10.84 -7.30 -7.26
C SER A 47 -9.60 -7.91 -7.89
N ARG A 48 -8.69 -8.41 -7.06
CA ARG A 48 -7.47 -9.07 -7.52
C ARG A 48 -7.31 -10.40 -6.82
N THR A 49 -7.14 -11.47 -7.59
CA THR A 49 -6.96 -12.83 -7.10
C THR A 49 -5.59 -13.36 -7.51
N VAL A 50 -4.88 -13.96 -6.56
CA VAL A 50 -3.58 -14.61 -6.77
C VAL A 50 -3.65 -16.04 -6.23
N ASN A 51 -3.28 -17.00 -7.05
CA ASN A 51 -3.31 -18.42 -6.71
C ASN A 51 -1.90 -18.99 -6.69
N ARG A 52 -1.60 -19.78 -5.66
CA ARG A 52 -0.33 -20.52 -5.52
C ARG A 52 -0.59 -21.88 -4.87
N SER A 53 0.22 -22.86 -5.25
CA SER A 53 0.23 -24.18 -4.60
C SER A 53 1.45 -24.29 -3.69
N PHE A 54 1.28 -24.96 -2.55
CA PHE A 54 2.35 -25.24 -1.59
C PHE A 54 2.36 -26.73 -1.25
N ASP A 55 3.53 -27.35 -1.24
CA ASP A 55 3.65 -28.80 -1.03
C ASP A 55 3.65 -29.18 0.46
N ALA A 56 4.01 -28.24 1.33
CA ALA A 56 4.15 -28.47 2.76
C ALA A 56 3.38 -27.42 3.59
N PRO A 57 2.91 -27.79 4.80
CA PRO A 57 2.44 -26.83 5.79
C PRO A 57 3.57 -25.90 6.23
N GLY A 58 3.24 -24.66 6.60
CA GLY A 58 4.23 -23.66 6.99
C GLY A 58 3.72 -22.22 6.91
N VAL A 59 4.59 -21.28 7.25
CA VAL A 59 4.32 -19.84 7.16
C VAL A 59 4.76 -19.33 5.79
N TYR A 60 3.85 -18.68 5.08
CA TYR A 60 4.07 -18.15 3.75
C TYR A 60 3.53 -16.73 3.63
N ALA A 61 3.93 -16.04 2.56
CA ALA A 61 3.36 -14.76 2.19
C ALA A 61 3.11 -14.71 0.68
N LEU A 62 1.92 -14.23 0.29
CA LEU A 62 1.56 -14.00 -1.11
C LEU A 62 1.53 -12.51 -1.40
N LYS A 63 2.27 -12.10 -2.42
CA LYS A 63 2.25 -10.73 -2.91
C LYS A 63 1.06 -10.52 -3.84
N THR A 64 0.25 -9.51 -3.54
CA THR A 64 -0.91 -9.11 -4.34
C THR A 64 -0.88 -7.62 -4.65
N GLU A 65 -1.49 -7.22 -5.76
CA GLU A 65 -1.65 -5.81 -6.12
C GLU A 65 -2.76 -5.17 -5.27
N ILE A 66 -2.61 -3.88 -4.99
CA ILE A 66 -3.57 -3.10 -4.22
C ILE A 66 -4.06 -1.90 -5.02
N PRO A 67 -5.28 -1.40 -4.77
CA PRO A 67 -5.78 -0.22 -5.45
C PRO A 67 -4.90 0.99 -5.12
N ASN A 68 -4.70 1.86 -6.12
CA ASN A 68 -3.93 3.09 -5.95
C ASN A 68 -4.77 4.26 -5.41
N TRP A 69 -6.07 4.06 -5.13
CA TRP A 69 -6.97 5.05 -4.52
C TRP A 69 -7.31 4.71 -3.07
N ARG A 70 -7.91 5.68 -2.36
CA ARG A 70 -8.40 5.47 -0.99
C ARG A 70 -9.62 4.55 -1.03
N ALA A 71 -9.52 3.37 -0.44
CA ALA A 71 -10.61 2.41 -0.38
C ALA A 71 -10.57 1.59 0.92
N ARG A 72 -11.73 1.06 1.31
CA ARG A 72 -11.82 -0.02 2.32
C ARG A 72 -12.20 -1.31 1.62
N GLY A 73 -11.70 -2.42 2.13
CA GLY A 73 -12.01 -3.71 1.56
C GLY A 73 -11.61 -4.86 2.46
N HIS A 74 -11.52 -6.03 1.86
CA HIS A 74 -11.23 -7.29 2.53
C HIS A 74 -10.17 -8.06 1.78
N VAL A 75 -9.32 -8.75 2.53
CA VAL A 75 -8.46 -9.81 2.01
C VAL A 75 -9.08 -11.12 2.43
N THR A 76 -9.35 -11.99 1.47
CA THR A 76 -9.89 -13.34 1.67
C THR A 76 -8.83 -14.34 1.28
N ILE A 77 -8.53 -15.27 2.18
CA ILE A 77 -7.57 -16.35 1.97
C ILE A 77 -8.36 -17.65 1.97
N ARG A 78 -8.34 -18.36 0.85
CA ARG A 78 -8.95 -19.67 0.69
C ARG A 78 -7.86 -20.70 0.51
N ILE A 79 -7.98 -21.81 1.22
CA ILE A 79 -7.06 -22.95 1.12
C ILE A 79 -7.89 -24.18 0.81
N SER A 80 -7.44 -24.96 -0.16
CA SER A 80 -7.97 -26.28 -0.47
C SER A 80 -6.85 -27.29 -0.57
N ASP A 81 -7.04 -28.47 0.01
CA ASP A 81 -6.12 -29.59 -0.15
C ASP A 81 -6.61 -30.59 -1.23
N GLU A 82 -5.83 -31.64 -1.48
CA GLU A 82 -6.21 -32.71 -2.40
C GLU A 82 -7.47 -33.48 -1.92
N SER A 83 -7.71 -33.50 -0.61
CA SER A 83 -8.91 -34.08 0.00
C SER A 83 -10.17 -33.22 -0.18
N LYS A 84 -10.08 -32.09 -0.91
CA LYS A 84 -11.15 -31.10 -1.11
C LYS A 84 -11.71 -30.52 0.20
N LEU A 85 -10.91 -30.51 1.27
CA LEU A 85 -11.24 -29.74 2.45
C LEU A 85 -10.96 -28.27 2.15
N PHE A 86 -11.94 -27.41 2.44
CA PHE A 86 -11.84 -25.98 2.21
C PHE A 86 -11.79 -25.23 3.54
N ALA A 87 -10.83 -24.34 3.67
CA ALA A 87 -10.76 -23.36 4.75
C ALA A 87 -10.75 -21.95 4.14
N GLU A 88 -11.47 -21.04 4.77
CA GLU A 88 -11.53 -19.64 4.36
C GLU A 88 -11.33 -18.75 5.59
N ASP A 89 -10.44 -17.77 5.46
CA ASP A 89 -10.27 -16.69 6.43
C ASP A 89 -10.37 -15.34 5.71
N SER A 90 -10.86 -14.33 6.41
CA SER A 90 -10.96 -12.99 5.84
C SER A 90 -10.75 -11.90 6.89
N TYR A 91 -10.08 -10.82 6.47
CA TYR A 91 -9.85 -9.66 7.32
C TYR A 91 -10.01 -8.35 6.56
N GLY A 92 -10.42 -7.30 7.27
CA GLY A 92 -10.63 -5.97 6.71
C GLY A 92 -9.32 -5.19 6.56
N VAL A 93 -9.20 -4.44 5.46
CA VAL A 93 -8.05 -3.58 5.15
C VAL A 93 -8.52 -2.20 4.69
N SER A 94 -7.70 -1.18 4.95
CA SER A 94 -7.93 0.19 4.50
C SER A 94 -6.71 0.69 3.73
N PHE A 95 -6.94 1.09 2.47
CA PHE A 95 -5.93 1.65 1.59
C PHE A 95 -5.97 3.18 1.66
N HIS A 96 -4.82 3.79 1.88
CA HIS A 96 -4.67 5.23 1.97
C HIS A 96 -3.66 5.73 0.92
N MET A 97 -4.05 6.78 0.19
CA MET A 97 -3.11 7.43 -0.72
C MET A 97 -2.11 8.30 0.04
N ARG A 98 -0.89 8.38 -0.48
CA ARG A 98 0.18 9.21 0.06
C ARG A 98 0.52 10.32 -0.94
N PHE A 99 0.13 11.56 -0.62
CA PHE A 99 0.37 12.74 -1.46
C PHE A 99 1.72 13.44 -1.21
N TYR A 100 2.61 12.86 -0.39
CA TYR A 100 3.80 13.56 0.10
C TYR A 100 4.75 14.04 -1.01
N ARG A 101 4.81 13.35 -2.15
CA ARG A 101 5.69 13.75 -3.26
C ARG A 101 5.13 14.97 -4.01
N VAL A 102 3.82 15.00 -4.23
CA VAL A 102 3.15 16.12 -4.90
C VAL A 102 3.20 17.38 -4.03
N LEU A 103 2.98 17.23 -2.72
CA LEU A 103 3.03 18.35 -1.78
C LEU A 103 4.39 19.05 -1.78
N LYS A 104 5.49 18.29 -1.86
CA LYS A 104 6.85 18.85 -1.96
C LYS A 104 6.99 19.76 -3.19
N TRP A 105 6.53 19.30 -4.35
CA TRP A 105 6.65 20.06 -5.59
C TRP A 105 5.71 21.26 -5.63
N ILE A 106 4.50 21.15 -5.09
CA ILE A 106 3.57 22.28 -4.92
C ILE A 106 4.20 23.38 -4.04
N LEU A 107 4.99 23.02 -3.03
CA LEU A 107 5.70 24.00 -2.21
C LEU A 107 6.90 24.59 -2.96
N VAL A 108 7.76 23.78 -3.55
CA VAL A 108 9.05 24.24 -4.12
C VAL A 108 8.87 25.13 -5.35
N VAL A 109 7.90 24.83 -6.23
CA VAL A 109 7.68 25.56 -7.48
C VAL A 109 7.39 27.07 -7.27
N PRO A 110 6.44 27.51 -6.41
CA PRO A 110 6.18 28.93 -6.21
C PRO A 110 7.37 29.68 -5.61
N PHE A 111 8.13 29.06 -4.69
CA PHE A 111 9.35 29.68 -4.15
C PHE A 111 10.43 29.84 -5.22
N MET A 112 10.62 28.84 -6.09
CA MET A 112 11.53 28.93 -7.22
C MET A 112 11.12 30.06 -8.18
N LEU A 113 9.83 30.13 -8.54
CA LEU A 113 9.30 31.19 -9.42
C LEU A 113 9.48 32.60 -8.83
N MET A 114 9.16 32.80 -7.55
CA MET A 114 9.38 34.06 -6.84
C MET A 114 10.87 34.44 -6.84
N THR A 115 11.74 33.48 -6.53
CA THR A 115 13.18 33.73 -6.47
C THR A 115 13.71 34.12 -7.85
N THR A 116 13.30 33.43 -8.92
CA THR A 116 13.71 33.80 -10.29
C THR A 116 13.18 35.17 -10.71
N ALA A 117 11.93 35.50 -10.36
CA ALA A 117 11.34 36.79 -10.68
C ALA A 117 12.07 37.94 -9.95
N LEU A 118 12.40 37.75 -8.67
CA LEU A 118 13.17 38.73 -7.89
C LEU A 118 14.58 38.91 -8.46
N VAL A 119 15.25 37.84 -8.86
CA VAL A 119 16.57 37.91 -9.52
C VAL A 119 16.47 38.65 -10.86
N GLN A 120 15.44 38.41 -11.67
CA GLN A 120 15.24 39.15 -12.92
C GLN A 120 14.95 40.63 -12.69
N MET A 121 14.05 40.97 -11.76
CA MET A 121 13.72 42.36 -11.43
C MET A 121 14.94 43.15 -10.92
N THR A 122 15.78 42.52 -10.10
CA THR A 122 17.02 43.15 -9.59
C THR A 122 18.07 43.32 -10.68
N GLN A 123 18.17 42.39 -11.64
CA GLN A 123 19.04 42.53 -12.82
C GLN A 123 18.57 43.62 -13.78
N GLU A 124 17.26 43.85 -13.90
CA GLU A 124 16.69 44.91 -14.74
C GLU A 124 16.79 46.32 -14.11
N GLY A 125 17.41 46.46 -12.93
CA GLY A 125 17.57 47.76 -12.24
C GLY A 125 16.28 48.30 -11.62
N ASN A 126 15.18 47.54 -11.64
CA ASN A 126 13.94 47.91 -10.99
C ASN A 126 14.08 47.69 -9.47
N ALA A 127 14.29 48.79 -8.73
CA ALA A 127 14.30 48.77 -7.28
C ALA A 127 12.97 48.21 -6.75
N LEU A 128 13.06 47.33 -5.74
CA LEU A 128 11.89 46.79 -5.04
C LEU A 128 10.96 47.95 -4.61
N PRO A 129 9.64 47.87 -4.86
CA PRO A 129 8.71 48.90 -4.42
C PRO A 129 8.80 49.00 -2.89
N THR A 130 9.50 50.02 -2.44
CA THR A 130 9.74 50.25 -1.02
C THR A 130 8.53 51.01 -0.51
N PHE A 131 7.64 50.34 0.24
CA PHE A 131 6.42 50.94 0.81
C PHE A 131 6.69 52.01 1.90
N ALA A 132 7.94 52.44 2.08
CA ALA A 132 8.38 53.35 3.13
C ALA A 132 8.43 54.81 2.67
N THR A 133 7.41 55.33 1.97
CA THR A 133 7.27 56.80 1.80
C THR A 133 5.83 57.23 1.51
N GLN A 134 4.89 56.91 2.39
CA GLN A 134 3.59 57.61 2.46
C GLN A 134 3.21 57.87 3.92
N PHE A 135 4.05 58.60 4.66
CA PHE A 135 3.64 59.24 5.91
C PHE A 135 4.51 60.47 6.22
N ARG A 136 4.21 61.59 5.54
CA ARG A 136 4.48 62.98 5.95
C ARG A 136 3.66 63.84 4.98
N GLY A 137 2.43 64.25 5.33
CA GLY A 137 2.16 65.44 6.16
C GLY A 137 2.57 66.66 5.32
N GLY A 138 1.66 67.44 4.75
CA GLY A 138 0.62 68.24 5.41
C GLY A 138 0.87 69.68 4.97
#